data_AF-A0A0Q9M5N4-F1
#
_entry.id   AF-A0A0Q9M5N4-F1
#
_cell.length_a   1.000
_cell.length_b   1.000
_cell.length_c   1.000
_cell.angle_alpha   90.00
_cell.angle_beta   90.00
_cell.angle_gamma   90.00
#
_symmetry.space_group_name_H-M   'P 1'
#
loop_
_entity.id
_entity.type
_entity.pdbx_description
1 polymer ?
#
loop_
_entity_poly.entity_id
_entity_poly.type
_entity_poly.pdbx_seq_one_letter_code
_entity_poly.pdbx_strand_id
1 'polypeptide(L)'
;MSRRKVGLVALGGACLTLASGAMFVSKLGGPDVGGLVVAGFAFVFFGLCSAVGLLALVRGGTAFAVTTEGVEADPAQPGRAIPWDQVVTVEVVRQGRERIVQLGLTDGEFERQADANAMSRALSGVSERITGGPAAWLPRTTAADPEELAQWLREEAGHRSRALG
;
A
#
# COMPACT_ATOMS: atom_id res chain seq x y z
N MET A 1 -0.06 -0.17 10.54
CA MET A 1 1.19 -0.45 11.31
C MET A 1 1.64 0.83 12.00
N SER A 2 1.92 0.84 13.32
CA SER A 2 2.28 2.09 14.02
C SER A 2 3.65 2.60 13.60
N ARG A 3 3.85 3.92 13.50
CA ARG A 3 5.16 4.54 13.16
C ARG A 3 6.31 4.01 14.01
N ARG A 4 6.04 3.63 15.26
CA ARG A 4 7.00 2.99 16.18
C ARG A 4 7.48 1.62 15.67
N LYS A 5 6.57 0.78 15.16
CA LYS A 5 6.92 -0.54 14.61
C LYS A 5 7.72 -0.40 13.31
N VAL A 6 7.33 0.54 12.43
CA VAL A 6 8.08 0.83 11.19
C VAL A 6 9.48 1.37 11.51
N GLY A 7 9.58 2.28 12.48
CA GLY A 7 10.87 2.79 12.97
C GLY A 7 11.79 1.70 13.51
N LEU A 8 11.26 0.77 14.32
CA LEU A 8 12.02 -0.38 14.84
C LEU A 8 12.54 -1.29 13.71
N VAL A 9 11.70 -1.57 12.72
CA VAL A 9 12.08 -2.40 11.56
C VAL A 9 13.11 -1.69 10.69
N ALA A 10 12.95 -0.38 10.44
CA ALA A 10 13.92 0.41 9.68
C ALA A 10 15.28 0.47 10.39
N LEU A 11 15.28 0.69 11.71
CA LEU A 11 16.50 0.74 12.50
C LEU A 11 17.21 -0.62 12.56
N GLY A 12 16.46 -1.70 12.77
CA GLY A 12 16.99 -3.07 12.73
C GLY A 12 17.55 -3.44 11.35
N GLY A 13 16.85 -3.08 10.28
CA GLY A 13 17.30 -3.25 8.89
C GLY A 13 18.58 -2.48 8.58
N ALA A 14 18.69 -1.23 9.05
CA ALA A 14 19.90 -0.42 8.89
C ALA A 14 21.10 -1.05 9.60
N CYS A 15 20.95 -1.53 10.84
CA CYS A 15 22.01 -2.22 11.57
C CYS A 15 22.47 -3.50 10.85
N LEU A 16 21.52 -4.31 10.34
CA LEU A 16 21.83 -5.53 9.58
C LEU A 16 22.51 -5.22 8.25
N THR A 17 22.13 -4.14 7.58
CA THR A 17 22.78 -3.67 6.35
C THR A 17 24.22 -3.26 6.62
N LEU A 18 24.48 -2.50 7.69
CA LEU A 18 25.84 -2.10 8.06
C LEU A 18 26.72 -3.31 8.43
N ALA A 19 26.19 -4.26 9.20
CA ALA A 19 26.91 -5.49 9.56
C ALA A 19 27.22 -6.35 8.31
N SER A 20 26.25 -6.50 7.41
CA SER A 20 26.42 -7.25 6.15
C SER A 20 27.42 -6.55 5.22
N GLY A 21 27.40 -5.23 5.15
CA GLY A 21 28.35 -4.43 4.39
C GLY A 21 29.77 -4.53 4.92
N ALA A 22 29.94 -4.49 6.25
CA ALA A 22 31.24 -4.70 6.89
C ALA A 22 31.79 -6.11 6.63
N MET A 23 30.93 -7.15 6.70
CA MET A 23 31.31 -8.51 6.30
C MET A 23 31.72 -8.59 4.82
N PHE A 24 30.94 -7.97 3.93
CA PHE A 24 31.23 -7.96 2.49
C PHE A 24 32.59 -7.29 2.18
N VAL A 25 32.86 -6.13 2.78
CA VAL A 25 34.15 -5.43 2.65
C VAL A 25 35.30 -6.25 3.24
N SER A 26 35.08 -6.97 4.34
CA SER A 26 36.13 -7.83 4.93
C SER A 26 36.48 -9.06 4.08
N LYS A 27 35.57 -9.46 3.17
CA LYS A 27 35.75 -10.63 2.29
C LYS A 27 36.20 -10.24 0.88
N LEU A 28 36.16 -8.95 0.54
CA LEU A 28 36.65 -8.42 -0.73
C LEU A 28 38.16 -8.70 -0.89
N GLY A 29 38.51 -9.50 -1.90
CA GLY A 29 39.89 -9.93 -2.17
C GLY A 29 40.30 -11.27 -1.54
N GLY A 30 39.40 -11.94 -0.81
CA GLY A 30 39.64 -13.30 -0.28
C GLY A 30 39.21 -14.42 -1.25
N PRO A 31 39.71 -15.66 -1.09
CA PRO A 31 39.36 -16.80 -1.94
C PRO A 31 37.95 -17.37 -1.70
N ASP A 32 37.27 -16.90 -0.64
CA ASP A 32 35.95 -17.39 -0.21
C ASP A 32 34.81 -16.69 -0.97
N VAL A 33 34.63 -17.12 -2.22
CA VAL A 33 33.59 -16.60 -3.14
C VAL A 33 32.18 -16.84 -2.58
N GLY A 34 31.95 -17.96 -1.88
CA GLY A 34 30.65 -18.29 -1.28
C GLY A 34 30.24 -17.30 -0.19
N GLY A 35 31.17 -16.98 0.74
CA GLY A 35 30.94 -15.96 1.76
C GLY A 35 30.68 -14.57 1.18
N LEU A 36 31.33 -14.23 0.07
CA LEU A 36 31.16 -12.96 -0.63
C LEU A 36 29.76 -12.82 -1.27
N VAL A 37 29.26 -13.89 -1.91
CA VAL A 37 27.91 -13.92 -2.49
C VAL A 37 26.84 -13.80 -1.41
N VAL A 38 26.96 -14.52 -0.31
CA VAL A 38 26.00 -14.47 0.80
C VAL A 38 25.98 -13.08 1.46
N ALA A 39 27.16 -12.51 1.72
CA ALA A 39 27.26 -11.17 2.30
C ALA A 39 26.71 -10.08 1.36
N GLY A 40 26.98 -10.20 0.06
CA GLY A 40 26.43 -9.29 -0.96
C GLY A 40 24.91 -9.37 -1.04
N PHE A 41 24.35 -10.59 -1.06
CA PHE A 41 22.90 -10.78 -1.06
C PHE A 41 22.24 -10.23 0.20
N ALA A 42 22.81 -10.50 1.37
CA ALA A 42 22.31 -9.96 2.64
C ALA A 42 22.35 -8.43 2.66
N PHE A 43 23.44 -7.82 2.18
CA PHE A 43 23.56 -6.37 2.09
C PHE A 43 22.48 -5.74 1.21
N VAL A 44 22.26 -6.30 0.01
CA VAL A 44 21.23 -5.81 -0.92
C VAL A 44 19.83 -6.01 -0.33
N PHE A 45 19.54 -7.18 0.22
CA PHE A 45 18.23 -7.51 0.77
C PHE A 45 17.87 -6.62 1.96
N PHE A 46 18.75 -6.55 2.98
CA PHE A 46 18.50 -5.71 4.15
C PHE A 46 18.53 -4.21 3.81
N GLY A 47 19.41 -3.80 2.89
CA GLY A 47 19.47 -2.44 2.39
C GLY A 47 18.17 -2.02 1.71
N LEU A 48 17.61 -2.88 0.86
CA LEU A 48 16.33 -2.64 0.20
C LEU A 48 15.17 -2.59 1.20
N CYS A 49 15.09 -3.54 2.14
CA CYS A 49 14.07 -3.53 3.19
C CYS A 49 14.15 -2.26 4.06
N SER A 50 15.36 -1.84 4.42
CA SER A 50 15.58 -0.62 5.20
C SER A 50 15.18 0.63 4.40
N ALA A 51 15.52 0.70 3.12
CA ALA A 51 15.14 1.81 2.24
C ALA A 51 13.62 1.90 2.08
N VAL A 52 12.93 0.78 1.88
CA VAL A 52 11.46 0.73 1.83
C VAL A 52 10.83 1.16 3.16
N GLY A 53 11.38 0.70 4.29
CA GLY A 53 10.93 1.11 5.61
C GLY A 53 11.10 2.61 5.88
N LEU A 54 12.24 3.18 5.47
CA LEU A 54 12.52 4.62 5.53
C LEU A 54 11.58 5.41 4.62
N LEU A 55 11.35 4.97 3.38
CA LEU A 55 10.39 5.59 2.47
C LEU A 55 8.98 5.58 3.06
N ALA A 56 8.58 4.50 3.73
CA ALA A 56 7.30 4.42 4.43
C ALA A 56 7.21 5.33 5.67
N LEU A 57 8.34 5.66 6.32
CA LEU A 57 8.39 6.65 7.40
C LEU A 57 8.30 8.09 6.86
N VAL A 58 8.96 8.37 5.74
CA VAL A 58 9.04 9.70 5.13
C VAL A 58 7.75 10.09 4.41
N ARG A 59 7.11 9.16 3.69
CA ARG A 59 5.91 9.44 2.87
C ARG A 59 4.65 9.78 3.65
N GLY A 60 4.69 9.83 4.98
CA GLY A 60 3.47 9.94 5.79
C GLY A 60 2.60 8.70 5.61
N GLY A 61 1.55 8.55 6.42
CA GLY A 61 0.60 7.46 6.13
C GLY A 61 0.00 7.69 4.73
N THR A 62 -0.25 6.63 3.98
CA THR A 62 -1.12 6.67 2.79
C THR A 62 -2.47 7.23 3.22
N ALA A 63 -2.63 8.54 3.13
CA ALA A 63 -3.90 9.20 3.35
C ALA A 63 -4.74 8.96 2.10
N PHE A 64 -6.04 8.74 2.27
CA PHE A 64 -6.94 8.93 1.15
C PHE A 64 -7.51 10.35 1.23
N ALA A 65 -7.74 10.96 0.07
CA ALA A 65 -8.43 12.22 -0.05
C ALA A 65 -9.77 11.96 -0.74
N VAL A 66 -10.83 12.58 -0.23
CA VAL A 66 -12.13 12.56 -0.89
C VAL A 66 -12.32 13.91 -1.55
N THR A 67 -12.46 13.91 -2.87
CA THR A 67 -12.59 15.11 -3.69
C THR A 67 -13.99 15.15 -4.33
N THR A 68 -14.30 16.27 -4.98
CA THR A 68 -15.54 16.40 -5.75
C THR A 68 -15.62 15.43 -6.92
N GLU A 69 -14.47 15.00 -7.45
CA GLU A 69 -14.36 14.10 -8.61
C GLU A 69 -14.37 12.63 -8.19
N GLY A 70 -13.91 12.30 -6.98
CA GLY A 70 -13.80 10.92 -6.56
C GLY A 70 -13.05 10.71 -5.24
N VAL A 71 -12.55 9.49 -5.05
CA VAL A 71 -11.74 9.10 -3.90
C VAL A 71 -10.31 8.76 -4.34
N GLU A 72 -9.32 9.52 -3.86
CA GLU A 72 -7.90 9.27 -4.10
C GLU A 72 -7.29 8.48 -2.95
N ALA A 73 -6.71 7.30 -3.22
CA ALA A 73 -6.06 6.48 -2.20
C ALA A 73 -4.63 6.95 -1.82
N ASP A 74 -4.02 7.81 -2.64
CA ASP A 74 -2.69 8.39 -2.39
C ASP A 74 -2.59 9.79 -3.02
N PRO A 75 -2.74 10.89 -2.24
CA PRO A 75 -2.64 12.25 -2.74
C PRO A 75 -1.22 12.61 -3.22
N ALA A 76 -0.21 11.78 -2.96
CA ALA A 76 1.13 11.96 -3.53
C ALA A 76 1.25 11.43 -4.97
N GLN A 77 0.21 10.75 -5.50
CA GLN A 77 0.12 10.29 -6.88
C GLN A 77 -1.16 10.84 -7.55
N PRO A 78 -1.18 12.16 -7.87
CA PRO A 78 -2.35 12.79 -8.49
C PRO A 78 -2.69 12.13 -9.83
N GLY A 79 -3.99 11.91 -10.08
CA GLY A 79 -4.51 11.23 -11.29
C GLY A 79 -4.94 9.77 -11.09
N ARG A 80 -4.88 9.28 -9.85
CA ARG A 80 -5.40 7.96 -9.43
C ARG A 80 -6.68 8.05 -8.60
N ALA A 81 -7.43 9.14 -8.72
CA ALA A 81 -8.77 9.23 -8.17
C ALA A 81 -9.64 8.12 -8.75
N ILE A 82 -10.38 7.45 -7.87
CA ILE A 82 -11.51 6.58 -8.23
C ILE A 82 -12.71 7.51 -8.45
N PRO A 83 -13.18 7.67 -9.69
CA PRO A 83 -14.34 8.50 -9.97
C PRO A 83 -15.59 7.97 -9.26
N TRP A 84 -16.46 8.88 -8.79
CA TRP A 84 -17.66 8.49 -8.06
C TRP A 84 -18.62 7.57 -8.85
N ASP A 85 -18.68 7.73 -10.17
CA ASP A 85 -19.48 6.89 -11.08
C ASP A 85 -18.95 5.46 -11.22
N GLN A 86 -17.70 5.22 -10.81
CA GLN A 86 -17.08 3.90 -10.82
C GLN A 86 -17.17 3.19 -9.45
N VAL A 87 -17.72 3.86 -8.42
CA VAL A 87 -17.96 3.26 -7.09
C VAL A 87 -19.33 2.59 -7.07
N VAL A 88 -19.34 1.26 -7.03
CA VAL A 88 -20.56 0.44 -7.05
C VAL A 88 -21.08 0.19 -5.64
N THR A 89 -20.19 -0.09 -4.70
CA THR A 89 -20.55 -0.37 -3.30
C THR A 89 -19.55 0.22 -2.32
N VAL A 90 -19.99 0.47 -1.08
CA VAL A 90 -19.12 0.88 0.03
C VAL A 90 -19.45 0.04 1.25
N GLU A 91 -18.52 -0.82 1.64
CA GLU A 91 -18.70 -1.81 2.70
C GLU A 91 -17.60 -1.72 3.76
N VAL A 92 -17.92 -2.07 4.99
CA VAL A 92 -16.92 -2.26 6.04
C VAL A 92 -16.61 -3.75 6.11
N VAL A 93 -15.40 -4.12 5.73
CA VAL A 93 -14.94 -5.50 5.78
C VAL A 93 -13.99 -5.71 6.95
N ARG A 94 -14.00 -6.93 7.49
CA ARG A 94 -13.14 -7.32 8.60
C ARG A 94 -11.93 -8.09 8.07
N GLN A 95 -10.77 -7.45 8.08
CA GLN A 95 -9.49 -8.09 7.74
C GLN A 95 -8.77 -8.50 9.04
N GLY A 96 -8.97 -9.75 9.44
CA GLY A 96 -8.46 -10.27 10.72
C GLY A 96 -9.13 -9.60 11.92
N ARG A 97 -8.35 -8.78 12.66
CA ARG A 97 -8.85 -8.00 13.82
C ARG A 97 -9.19 -6.55 13.46
N GLU A 98 -8.88 -6.12 12.25
CA GLU A 98 -9.10 -4.74 11.82
C GLU A 98 -10.36 -4.64 10.94
N ARG A 99 -11.08 -3.52 11.06
CA ARG A 99 -12.18 -3.14 10.18
C ARG A 99 -11.67 -2.09 9.20
N ILE A 100 -11.94 -2.29 7.92
CA ILE A 100 -11.43 -1.48 6.81
C ILE A 100 -12.61 -1.16 5.89
N VAL A 101 -12.64 0.05 5.34
CA VAL A 101 -13.63 0.42 4.33
C VAL A 101 -13.15 -0.06 2.96
N GLN A 102 -14.01 -0.82 2.29
CA GLN A 102 -13.82 -1.35 0.95
C GLN A 102 -14.79 -0.64 0.00
N LEU A 103 -14.24 -0.13 -1.09
CA LEU A 103 -14.98 0.41 -2.22
C LEU A 103 -15.07 -0.68 -3.28
N GLY A 104 -16.28 -1.17 -3.56
CA GLY A 104 -16.54 -1.99 -4.73
C GLY A 104 -16.47 -1.12 -5.98
N LEU A 105 -15.69 -1.54 -6.96
CA LEU A 105 -15.48 -0.81 -8.20
C LEU A 105 -16.14 -1.53 -9.37
N THR A 106 -16.34 -0.80 -10.47
CA THR A 106 -16.64 -1.44 -11.75
C THR A 106 -15.42 -2.23 -12.25
N ASP A 107 -15.67 -3.23 -13.08
CA ASP A 107 -14.60 -4.05 -13.68
C ASP A 107 -13.59 -3.19 -14.47
N GLY A 108 -14.09 -2.22 -15.25
CA GLY A 108 -13.25 -1.35 -16.08
C GLY A 108 -12.32 -0.44 -15.27
N GLU A 109 -12.78 0.08 -14.13
CA GLU A 109 -11.94 0.91 -13.25
C GLU A 109 -10.91 0.05 -12.48
N PHE A 110 -11.30 -1.16 -12.08
CA PHE A 110 -10.39 -2.10 -11.44
C PHE A 110 -9.24 -2.52 -12.39
N GLU A 111 -9.56 -2.83 -13.64
CA GLU A 111 -8.56 -3.13 -14.67
C GLU A 111 -7.63 -1.94 -14.93
N ARG A 112 -8.17 -0.72 -15.04
CA ARG A 112 -7.37 0.52 -15.19
C ARG A 112 -6.36 0.68 -14.06
N GLN A 113 -6.75 0.38 -12.82
CA GLN A 113 -5.84 0.46 -11.67
C GLN A 113 -4.81 -0.66 -11.63
N ALA A 114 -5.20 -1.88 -12.01
CA ALA A 114 -4.28 -3.00 -12.13
C ALA A 114 -3.20 -2.68 -13.17
N ASP A 115 -3.58 -2.17 -14.34
CA ASP A 115 -2.68 -1.84 -15.44
C ASP A 115 -1.74 -0.68 -15.16
N ALA A 116 -2.11 0.20 -14.23
CA ALA A 116 -1.31 1.35 -13.88
C ALA A 116 0.05 1.02 -13.24
N ASN A 117 0.32 -0.22 -12.82
CA ASN A 117 1.65 -0.65 -12.36
C ASN A 117 1.89 -2.15 -12.57
N ALA A 118 3.11 -2.52 -13.01
CA ALA A 118 3.50 -3.93 -13.19
C ALA A 118 3.36 -4.77 -11.90
N MET A 119 3.61 -4.16 -10.73
CA MET A 119 3.41 -4.81 -9.43
C MET A 119 1.92 -4.99 -9.09
N SER A 120 1.07 -4.03 -9.47
CA SER A 120 -0.39 -4.15 -9.30
C SER A 120 -0.97 -5.24 -10.19
N ARG A 121 -0.52 -5.35 -11.45
CA ARG A 121 -0.88 -6.48 -12.35
C ARG A 121 -0.45 -7.83 -11.81
N ALA A 122 0.74 -7.93 -11.21
CA ALA A 122 1.20 -9.18 -10.63
C ALA A 122 0.40 -9.60 -9.38
N LEU A 123 -0.18 -8.62 -8.67
CA LEU A 123 -0.93 -8.83 -7.43
C LEU A 123 -2.46 -8.80 -7.62
N SER A 124 -2.98 -8.39 -8.78
CA SER A 124 -4.42 -8.24 -9.03
C SER A 124 -5.19 -9.54 -8.85
N GLY A 125 -4.68 -10.65 -9.39
CA GLY A 125 -5.30 -11.97 -9.24
C GLY A 125 -5.22 -12.55 -7.82
N VAL A 126 -4.31 -12.03 -6.98
CA VAL A 126 -4.25 -12.36 -5.54
C VAL A 126 -5.22 -11.46 -4.77
N SER A 127 -5.28 -10.17 -5.12
CA SER A 127 -6.19 -9.20 -4.54
C SER A 127 -7.64 -9.64 -4.72
N GLU A 128 -8.05 -9.97 -5.94
CA GLU A 128 -9.41 -10.39 -6.29
C GLU A 128 -9.84 -11.64 -5.51
N ARG A 129 -8.93 -12.59 -5.30
CA ARG A 129 -9.16 -13.80 -4.50
C ARG A 129 -9.32 -13.51 -3.01
N ILE A 130 -8.74 -12.43 -2.51
CA ILE A 130 -8.81 -12.01 -1.11
C ILE A 130 -10.01 -11.08 -0.86
N THR A 131 -10.36 -10.24 -1.83
CA THR A 131 -11.44 -9.24 -1.73
C THR A 131 -12.81 -9.77 -2.15
N GLY A 132 -12.86 -10.91 -2.86
CA GLY A 132 -14.10 -11.48 -3.39
C GLY A 132 -14.65 -10.72 -4.61
N GLY A 133 -13.83 -9.88 -5.26
CA GLY A 133 -14.23 -9.08 -6.42
C GLY A 133 -13.38 -7.81 -6.62
N PRO A 134 -13.69 -7.02 -7.68
CA PRO A 134 -12.98 -5.79 -8.03
C PRO A 134 -13.22 -4.71 -6.97
N ALA A 135 -12.26 -4.53 -6.08
CA ALA A 135 -12.42 -3.60 -4.98
C ALA A 135 -11.12 -2.91 -4.58
N ALA A 136 -11.25 -1.65 -4.15
CA ALA A 136 -10.18 -0.87 -3.57
C ALA A 136 -10.37 -0.73 -2.06
N TRP A 137 -9.29 -0.89 -1.30
CA TRP A 137 -9.30 -0.64 0.14
C TRP A 137 -8.87 0.78 0.45
N LEU A 138 -9.63 1.43 1.32
CA LEU A 138 -9.21 2.72 1.85
C LEU A 138 -8.19 2.50 2.98
N PRO A 139 -7.00 3.11 2.88
CA PRO A 139 -6.00 2.99 3.94
C PRO A 139 -6.54 3.57 5.25
N ARG A 140 -6.33 2.82 6.33
CA ARG A 140 -6.85 3.10 7.69
C ARG A 140 -6.09 4.21 8.42
N THR A 141 -5.62 5.23 7.71
CA THR A 141 -4.89 6.35 8.31
C THR A 141 -5.79 7.45 8.82
N THR A 142 -7.09 7.40 8.51
CA THR A 142 -8.09 8.32 9.07
C THR A 142 -8.42 7.96 10.51
N ALA A 143 -8.56 8.99 11.35
CA ALA A 143 -8.98 8.85 12.74
C ALA A 143 -10.50 8.58 12.88
N ALA A 144 -11.24 8.61 11.77
CA ALA A 144 -12.67 8.38 11.74
C ALA A 144 -13.01 6.90 11.99
N ASP A 145 -14.15 6.65 12.62
CA ASP A 145 -14.67 5.29 12.75
C ASP A 145 -14.99 4.72 11.35
N PRO A 146 -14.59 3.47 11.04
CA PRO A 146 -14.86 2.88 9.73
C PRO A 146 -16.34 2.82 9.34
N GLU A 147 -17.25 2.66 10.30
CA GLU A 147 -18.70 2.62 10.04
C GLU A 147 -19.23 4.01 9.68
N GLU A 148 -18.83 5.03 10.43
CA GLU A 148 -19.20 6.43 10.15
C GLU A 148 -18.65 6.88 8.80
N LEU A 149 -17.40 6.52 8.50
CA LEU A 149 -16.77 6.80 7.21
C LEU A 149 -17.50 6.09 6.07
N ALA A 150 -17.81 4.80 6.22
CA ALA A 150 -18.54 4.06 5.21
C ALA A 150 -19.96 4.61 4.99
N GLN A 151 -20.66 5.00 6.06
CA GLN A 151 -21.97 5.63 5.95
C GLN A 151 -21.89 6.94 5.18
N TRP A 152 -20.97 7.83 5.56
CA TRP A 152 -20.80 9.12 4.89
C TRP A 152 -20.44 8.94 3.40
N LEU A 153 -19.55 7.99 3.08
CA LEU A 153 -19.20 7.67 1.69
C LEU A 153 -20.38 7.12 0.88
N ARG A 154 -21.27 6.32 1.49
CA ARG A 154 -22.50 5.85 0.83
C ARG A 154 -23.45 7.00 0.53
N GLU A 155 -23.62 7.91 1.49
CA GLU A 155 -24.47 9.09 1.32
C GLU A 155 -23.92 9.98 0.19
N GLU A 156 -22.61 10.26 0.20
CA GLU A 156 -21.96 11.07 -0.83
C GLU A 156 -22.05 10.40 -2.22
N ALA A 157 -21.73 9.11 -2.34
CA ALA A 157 -21.86 8.36 -3.60
C ALA A 157 -23.31 8.36 -4.12
N GLY A 158 -24.29 8.25 -3.23
CA GLY A 158 -25.72 8.32 -3.55
C GLY A 158 -26.18 9.71 -4.00
N HIS A 159 -25.62 10.78 -3.42
CA HIS A 159 -25.89 12.14 -3.86
C HIS A 159 -25.28 12.44 -5.23
N ARG A 160 -24.05 11.97 -5.47
CA ARG A 160 -23.31 12.22 -6.72
C ARG A 160 -23.84 11.42 -7.90
N SER A 161 -24.22 10.16 -7.70
CA SER A 161 -24.82 9.32 -8.75
C SER A 161 -26.17 9.88 -9.25
N ARG A 162 -26.96 10.50 -8.36
CA ARG A 162 -28.21 11.20 -8.74
C ARG A 162 -28.00 12.53 -9.44
N ALA A 163 -26.84 13.17 -9.25
CA ALA A 163 -26.50 14.42 -9.90
C ALA A 163 -25.95 14.24 -11.33
N LEU A 164 -25.56 13.00 -11.69
CA LEU A 164 -24.97 12.64 -12.98
C LEU A 164 -25.97 11.93 -13.93
N GLY A 165 -27.17 11.62 -13.47
CA GLY A 165 -28.27 11.06 -14.28
C GLY A 165 -29.34 12.10 -14.58
#